data_AF-A0A534LKJ7-F1
#
_entry.id   AF-A0A534LKJ7-F1
#
_cell.length_a   1.000
_cell.length_b   1.000
_cell.length_c   1.000
_cell.angle_alpha   90.00
_cell.angle_beta   90.00
_cell.angle_gamma   90.00
#
_symmetry.space_group_name_H-M   'P 1'
#
loop_
_entity.id
_entity.type
_entity.pdbx_description
1 polymer ?
#
loop_
_entity_poly.entity_id
_entity_poly.type
_entity_poly.pdbx_seq_one_letter_code
_entity_poly.pdbx_strand_id
1 'polypeptide(L)'
;MGDDEKRKAFLKGFEEGLKSAWREIGSLTTRGYSSTELGVLAKSKLAVLFRDVEAMESRLIEEEGIPVVGGGELSARSDIGRRGVYLVREPKAERVFSLFSDLLQTNARGLCITRIHPDDLRSRYPIEGAGFIWLSKSAGGTAKGMAVAEPSALVDIATAISDFASDGGNAAVVLEGLEYMISQNGFASIMRFLQKVNEKITLNDSYLLISANPAAMKEQEYRLLAKEVAAEI
;
A
#
# COMPACT_ATOMS: atom_id res chain seq x y z
N MET A 1 -16.36 10.94 -31.25
CA MET A 1 -15.71 12.27 -31.33
C MET A 1 -15.00 12.64 -30.03
N GLY A 2 -15.56 12.39 -28.85
CA GLY A 2 -14.91 12.75 -27.57
C GLY A 2 -13.69 11.94 -27.12
N ASP A 3 -13.43 10.76 -27.69
CA ASP A 3 -12.30 9.92 -27.26
C ASP A 3 -10.96 10.34 -27.88
N ASP A 4 -11.02 10.97 -29.07
CA ASP A 4 -9.85 11.42 -29.82
C ASP A 4 -9.33 12.78 -29.28
N GLU A 5 -10.25 13.62 -28.82
CA GLU A 5 -9.95 14.89 -28.17
C GLU A 5 -9.28 14.69 -26.80
N LYS A 6 -9.77 13.72 -26.02
CA LYS A 6 -9.13 13.29 -24.76
C LYS A 6 -7.72 12.75 -24.97
N ARG A 7 -7.53 11.92 -26.02
CA ARG A 7 -6.21 11.39 -26.39
C ARG A 7 -5.24 12.52 -26.75
N LYS A 8 -5.69 13.51 -27.52
CA LYS A 8 -4.86 14.65 -27.92
C LYS A 8 -4.48 15.54 -26.74
N ALA A 9 -5.42 15.79 -25.82
CA ALA A 9 -5.15 16.55 -24.59
C ALA A 9 -4.13 15.84 -23.70
N PHE A 10 -4.29 14.52 -23.49
CA PHE A 10 -3.33 13.73 -22.72
C PHE A 10 -1.91 13.78 -23.31
N LEU A 11 -1.77 13.58 -24.63
CA LEU A 11 -0.47 13.60 -25.29
C LEU A 11 0.22 14.96 -25.18
N LYS A 12 -0.55 16.06 -25.29
CA LYS A 12 -0.03 17.43 -25.11
C LYS A 12 0.48 17.67 -23.68
N GLY A 13 -0.31 17.28 -22.67
CA GLY A 13 0.08 17.42 -21.26
C GLY A 13 1.31 16.58 -20.90
N PHE A 14 1.38 15.34 -21.41
CA PHE A 14 2.54 14.47 -21.25
C PHE A 14 3.81 15.07 -21.86
N GLU A 15 3.71 15.62 -23.08
CA GLU A 15 4.82 16.28 -23.75
C GLU A 15 5.31 17.53 -22.99
N GLU A 16 4.39 18.35 -22.48
CA GLU A 16 4.71 19.54 -21.69
C GLU A 16 5.39 19.18 -20.35
N GLY A 17 4.91 18.12 -19.67
CA GLY A 17 5.51 17.60 -18.45
C GLY A 17 6.94 17.10 -18.67
N LEU A 18 7.18 16.33 -19.73
CA LEU A 18 8.52 15.90 -20.12
C LEU A 18 9.45 17.08 -20.41
N LYS A 19 8.98 18.07 -21.18
CA LYS A 19 9.75 19.28 -21.48
C LYS A 19 10.09 20.07 -20.22
N SER A 20 9.17 20.15 -19.26
CA SER A 20 9.40 20.81 -17.97
C SER A 20 10.50 20.13 -17.17
N ALA A 21 10.41 18.80 -17.03
CA ALA A 21 11.40 18.00 -16.31
C ALA A 21 12.81 18.15 -16.93
N TRP A 22 12.93 18.11 -18.25
CA TRP A 22 14.22 18.29 -18.93
C TRP A 22 14.78 19.71 -18.81
N ARG A 23 13.94 20.75 -18.85
CA ARG A 23 14.38 22.13 -18.59
C ARG A 23 14.91 22.29 -17.18
N GLU A 24 14.26 21.66 -16.21
CA GLU A 24 14.67 21.73 -14.83
C GLU A 24 16.00 21.03 -14.59
N ILE A 25 16.18 19.83 -15.14
CA ILE A 25 17.47 19.12 -15.10
C ILE A 25 18.57 19.99 -15.74
N GLY A 26 18.30 20.62 -16.89
CA GLY A 26 19.21 21.59 -17.51
C GLY A 26 19.51 22.80 -16.63
N SER A 27 18.53 23.30 -15.88
CA SER A 27 18.73 24.38 -14.91
C SER A 27 19.57 23.94 -13.71
N LEU A 28 19.52 22.68 -13.30
CA LEU A 28 20.32 22.18 -12.20
C LEU A 28 21.77 21.94 -12.64
N THR A 29 21.99 21.41 -13.85
CA THR A 29 23.35 21.15 -14.35
C THR A 29 24.14 22.42 -14.67
N THR A 30 23.48 23.54 -14.94
CA THR A 30 24.12 24.85 -15.21
C THR A 30 24.58 25.58 -13.96
N ARG A 31 24.23 25.11 -12.75
CA ARG A 31 24.52 25.78 -11.47
C ARG A 31 25.76 25.23 -10.73
N GLY A 32 26.53 24.37 -11.38
CA GLY A 32 27.81 23.87 -10.85
C GLY A 32 27.69 22.84 -9.73
N TYR A 33 26.51 22.23 -9.54
CA TYR A 33 26.31 21.17 -8.55
C TYR A 33 27.13 19.93 -8.89
N SER A 34 27.65 19.27 -7.85
CA SER A 34 28.27 17.94 -7.97
C SER A 34 27.25 16.87 -8.35
N SER A 35 27.73 15.73 -8.85
CA SER A 35 26.87 14.58 -9.19
C SER A 35 26.04 14.08 -8.00
N THR A 36 26.58 14.16 -6.78
CA THR A 36 25.88 13.78 -5.55
C THR A 36 24.77 14.78 -5.19
N GLU A 37 25.05 16.09 -5.27
CA GLU A 37 24.05 17.12 -5.00
C GLU A 37 22.91 17.08 -6.02
N LEU A 38 23.22 16.88 -7.30
CA LEU A 38 22.21 16.66 -8.35
C LEU A 38 21.34 15.44 -8.03
N GLY A 39 21.94 14.34 -7.55
CA GLY A 39 21.20 13.15 -7.15
C GLY A 39 20.27 13.38 -5.95
N VAL A 40 20.68 14.18 -4.97
CA VAL A 40 19.84 14.54 -3.81
C VAL A 40 18.69 15.44 -4.24
N LEU A 41 18.96 16.46 -5.06
CA LEU A 41 17.94 17.38 -5.57
C LEU A 41 16.90 16.64 -6.43
N ALA A 42 17.33 15.74 -7.30
CA ALA A 42 16.44 14.91 -8.12
C ALA A 42 15.52 14.03 -7.24
N LYS A 43 16.07 13.38 -6.20
CA LYS A 43 15.26 12.58 -5.26
C LYS A 43 14.26 13.42 -4.48
N SER A 44 14.68 14.59 -3.99
CA SER A 44 13.80 15.52 -3.27
C SER A 44 12.65 16.02 -4.15
N LYS A 45 12.95 16.34 -5.42
CA LYS A 45 11.96 16.74 -6.42
C LYS A 45 10.98 15.62 -6.75
N LEU A 46 11.49 14.41 -6.94
CA LEU A 46 10.66 13.23 -7.19
C LEU A 46 9.68 12.95 -6.03
N ALA A 47 10.13 13.16 -4.78
CA ALA A 47 9.31 12.97 -3.59
C ALA A 47 8.16 13.99 -3.46
N VAL A 48 8.24 15.16 -4.12
CA VAL A 48 7.20 16.20 -4.08
C VAL A 48 6.44 16.37 -5.40
N LEU A 49 6.75 15.55 -6.41
CA LEU A 49 6.18 15.64 -7.76
C LEU A 49 4.65 15.58 -7.76
N PHE A 50 4.05 14.88 -6.80
CA PHE A 50 2.59 14.82 -6.63
C PHE A 50 1.94 16.22 -6.49
N ARG A 51 2.63 17.18 -5.85
CA ARG A 51 2.12 18.55 -5.66
C ARG A 51 2.05 19.33 -6.97
N ASP A 52 3.04 19.12 -7.83
CA ASP A 52 3.08 19.75 -9.16
C ASP A 52 2.00 19.17 -10.07
N VAL A 53 1.67 17.88 -9.91
CA VAL A 53 0.56 17.21 -10.57
C VAL A 53 -0.79 17.77 -10.08
N GLU A 54 -0.99 17.92 -8.78
CA GLU A 54 -2.21 18.52 -8.18
C GLU A 54 -2.42 19.98 -8.63
N ALA A 55 -1.34 20.77 -8.71
CA ALA A 55 -1.40 22.15 -9.20
C ALA A 55 -1.77 22.23 -10.69
N MET A 56 -1.29 21.28 -11.51
CA MET A 56 -1.67 21.18 -12.91
C MET A 56 -3.14 20.75 -13.07
N GLU A 57 -3.59 19.79 -12.26
CA GLU A 57 -4.99 19.35 -12.22
C GLU A 57 -5.96 20.52 -11.95
N SER A 58 -5.63 21.35 -10.96
CA SER A 58 -6.42 22.54 -10.60
C SER A 58 -6.57 23.53 -11.77
N ARG A 59 -5.50 23.76 -12.54
CA ARG A 59 -5.51 24.67 -13.69
C ARG A 59 -6.36 24.15 -14.85
N LEU A 60 -6.31 22.84 -15.10
CA LEU A 60 -7.06 22.23 -16.20
C LEU A 60 -8.59 22.25 -15.94
N ILE A 61 -9.00 22.17 -14.67
CA ILE A 61 -10.41 22.30 -14.26
C ILE A 61 -10.93 23.73 -14.55
N GLU A 62 -10.10 24.75 -14.33
CA GLU A 62 -10.47 26.16 -14.52
C GLU A 62 -10.51 26.59 -15.99
N GLU A 63 -9.57 26.13 -16.82
CA GLU A 63 -9.37 26.68 -18.17
C GLU A 63 -10.25 26.04 -19.27
N GLU A 64 -10.57 24.73 -19.20
CA GLU A 64 -11.14 24.01 -20.36
C GLU A 64 -12.55 23.44 -20.14
N GLY A 65 -13.09 23.40 -18.91
CA GLY A 65 -14.42 22.84 -18.63
C GLY A 65 -14.60 21.36 -19.05
N ILE A 66 -13.51 20.70 -19.42
CA ILE A 66 -13.42 19.28 -19.74
C ILE A 66 -13.19 18.55 -18.42
N PRO A 67 -13.97 17.49 -18.08
CA PRO A 67 -13.58 16.60 -17.00
C PRO A 67 -12.29 15.93 -17.45
N VAL A 68 -11.17 16.42 -16.92
CA VAL A 68 -9.89 15.76 -17.02
C VAL A 68 -10.12 14.39 -16.39
N VAL A 69 -10.09 13.33 -17.20
CA VAL A 69 -9.79 12.00 -16.65
C VAL A 69 -8.32 12.13 -16.26
N GLY A 70 -8.14 12.61 -15.03
CA GLY A 70 -6.88 13.07 -14.46
C GLY A 70 -5.79 12.04 -14.69
N GLY A 71 -4.70 12.47 -15.32
CA GLY A 71 -3.42 11.87 -15.00
C GLY A 71 -3.16 12.15 -13.53
N GLY A 72 -3.48 11.16 -12.69
CA GLY A 72 -3.32 11.23 -11.25
C GLY A 72 -4.48 11.88 -10.52
N GLU A 73 -5.73 11.57 -10.89
CA GLU A 73 -6.77 11.59 -9.87
C GLU A 73 -6.24 10.75 -8.70
N LEU A 74 -6.12 11.39 -7.52
CA LEU A 74 -6.26 10.76 -6.21
C LEU A 74 -7.67 10.15 -6.07
N SER A 75 -7.99 9.32 -7.04
CA SER A 75 -9.08 8.39 -7.14
C SER A 75 -8.46 7.04 -7.57
N ALA A 76 -7.48 6.59 -6.77
CA ALA A 76 -7.75 5.32 -6.11
C ALA A 76 -8.91 5.55 -5.13
N ARG A 77 -10.10 5.91 -5.63
CA ARG A 77 -11.36 5.67 -4.93
C ARG A 77 -11.53 4.17 -5.08
N SER A 78 -10.73 3.51 -4.25
CA SER A 78 -10.64 2.10 -3.98
C SER A 78 -10.37 1.21 -5.20
N ASP A 79 -9.10 0.86 -5.46
CA ASP A 79 -8.76 -0.48 -5.99
C ASP A 79 -9.45 -1.59 -5.16
N ILE A 80 -9.79 -1.24 -3.91
CA ILE A 80 -10.47 -2.03 -2.91
C ILE A 80 -11.99 -1.76 -2.94
N GLY A 81 -12.66 -2.03 -4.06
CA GLY A 81 -14.07 -1.66 -4.23
C GLY A 81 -15.04 -2.37 -3.28
N ARG A 82 -14.75 -3.60 -2.85
CA ARG A 82 -15.58 -4.39 -1.94
C ARG A 82 -14.80 -4.79 -0.68
N ARG A 83 -15.50 -5.11 0.40
CA ARG A 83 -14.87 -5.75 1.55
C ARG A 83 -14.40 -7.15 1.18
N GLY A 84 -13.29 -7.58 1.77
CA GLY A 84 -12.65 -8.84 1.41
C GLY A 84 -11.13 -8.80 1.58
N VAL A 85 -10.49 -9.87 1.10
CA VAL A 85 -9.04 -10.04 1.17
C VAL A 85 -8.41 -9.60 -0.15
N TYR A 86 -7.34 -8.81 -0.07
CA TYR A 86 -6.61 -8.25 -1.19
C TYR A 86 -5.13 -8.61 -1.09
N LEU A 87 -4.55 -9.04 -2.19
CA LEU A 87 -3.11 -9.23 -2.32
C LEU A 87 -2.53 -8.00 -3.02
N VAL A 88 -1.74 -7.21 -2.29
CA VAL A 88 -1.07 -6.02 -2.83
C VAL A 88 0.26 -6.46 -3.43
N ARG A 89 0.36 -6.34 -4.75
CA ARG A 89 1.55 -6.72 -5.51
C ARG A 89 2.59 -5.61 -5.44
N GLU A 90 3.62 -5.78 -4.62
CA GLU A 90 4.63 -4.74 -4.43
C GLU A 90 5.99 -5.32 -4.02
N PRO A 91 7.11 -4.68 -4.42
CA PRO A 91 8.45 -5.12 -3.99
C PRO A 91 8.76 -4.78 -2.53
N LYS A 92 8.08 -3.75 -2.00
CA LYS A 92 8.18 -3.26 -0.63
C LYS A 92 6.79 -2.83 -0.19
N ALA A 93 6.49 -3.04 1.09
CA ALA A 93 5.24 -2.62 1.72
C ALA A 93 5.16 -1.09 1.83
N GLU A 94 4.82 -0.41 0.74
CA GLU A 94 4.59 1.04 0.72
C GLU A 94 3.13 1.32 0.35
N ARG A 95 2.63 0.65 -0.70
CA ARG A 95 1.25 0.78 -1.17
C ARG A 95 0.26 0.18 -0.18
N VAL A 96 0.58 -0.98 0.40
CA VAL A 96 -0.31 -1.60 1.42
C VAL A 96 -0.57 -0.68 2.61
N PHE A 97 0.45 0.05 3.08
CA PHE A 97 0.30 0.97 4.22
C PHE A 97 -0.40 2.27 3.83
N SER A 98 -0.22 2.75 2.60
CA SER A 98 -1.01 3.85 2.07
C SER A 98 -2.50 3.49 2.05
N LEU A 99 -2.86 2.35 1.45
CA LEU A 99 -4.25 1.87 1.39
C LEU A 99 -4.82 1.66 2.79
N PHE A 100 -4.03 1.10 3.70
CA PHE A 100 -4.44 0.93 5.09
C PHE A 100 -4.71 2.26 5.79
N SER A 101 -3.81 3.22 5.65
CA SER A 101 -3.97 4.58 6.17
C SER A 101 -5.27 5.21 5.67
N ASP A 102 -5.56 5.13 4.37
CA ASP A 102 -6.78 5.68 3.77
C ASP A 102 -8.05 5.04 4.34
N LEU A 103 -8.03 3.73 4.61
CA LEU A 103 -9.14 3.03 5.28
C LEU A 103 -9.35 3.53 6.72
N LEU A 104 -8.28 3.81 7.47
CA LEU A 104 -8.40 4.36 8.83
C LEU A 104 -8.98 5.77 8.82
N GLN A 105 -8.56 6.61 7.87
CA GLN A 105 -9.09 7.97 7.70
C GLN A 105 -10.56 7.97 7.27
N THR A 106 -11.04 6.87 6.68
CA THR A 106 -12.46 6.64 6.35
C THR A 106 -13.21 5.85 7.43
N ASN A 107 -12.72 5.92 8.68
CA ASN A 107 -13.36 5.39 9.89
C ASN A 107 -13.37 3.85 10.01
N ALA A 108 -12.48 3.14 9.31
CA ALA A 108 -12.22 1.72 9.58
C ALA A 108 -11.37 1.54 10.84
N ARG A 109 -11.60 0.45 11.58
CA ARG A 109 -10.78 0.09 12.74
C ARG A 109 -9.52 -0.63 12.26
N GLY A 110 -8.34 -0.20 12.71
CA GLY A 110 -7.06 -0.72 12.21
C GLY A 110 -6.40 -1.79 13.06
N LEU A 111 -5.96 -2.88 12.45
CA LEU A 111 -5.00 -3.84 13.02
C LEU A 111 -3.83 -4.05 12.05
N CYS A 112 -2.62 -3.79 12.50
CA CYS A 112 -1.40 -3.96 11.72
C CYS A 112 -0.57 -5.15 12.23
N ILE A 113 -0.31 -6.11 11.35
CA ILE A 113 0.58 -7.25 11.59
C ILE A 113 1.77 -7.11 10.65
N THR A 114 2.97 -6.96 11.20
CA THR A 114 4.15 -6.55 10.41
C THR A 114 5.46 -6.97 11.07
N ARG A 115 6.52 -7.09 10.27
CA ARG A 115 7.90 -7.23 10.76
C ARG A 115 8.57 -5.88 11.03
N ILE A 116 8.03 -4.82 10.45
CA ILE A 116 8.52 -3.46 10.66
C ILE A 116 8.14 -3.03 12.07
N HIS A 117 9.06 -2.38 12.76
CA HIS A 117 8.78 -1.90 14.11
C HIS A 117 7.62 -0.86 14.08
N PRO A 118 6.61 -0.96 14.97
CA PRO A 118 5.44 -0.07 14.94
C PRO A 118 5.77 1.42 14.98
N ASP A 119 6.78 1.84 15.74
CA ASP A 119 7.20 3.25 15.80
C ASP A 119 7.73 3.77 14.45
N ASP A 120 8.40 2.90 13.66
CA ASP A 120 8.87 3.25 12.33
C ASP A 120 7.72 3.39 11.33
N LEU A 121 6.61 2.69 11.54
CA LEU A 121 5.42 2.86 10.71
C LEU A 121 4.64 4.12 11.09
N ARG A 122 4.45 4.39 12.39
CA ARG A 122 3.77 5.60 12.87
C ARG A 122 4.49 6.89 12.46
N SER A 123 5.81 6.86 12.33
CA SER A 123 6.56 8.02 11.82
C SER A 123 6.40 8.27 10.31
N ARG A 124 5.88 7.30 9.55
CA ARG A 124 5.76 7.36 8.08
C ARG A 124 4.32 7.46 7.59
N TYR A 125 3.36 6.95 8.36
CA TYR A 125 1.94 6.88 7.98
C TYR A 125 1.05 7.32 9.16
N PRO A 126 -0.07 8.02 8.90
CA PRO A 126 -1.02 8.43 9.95
C PRO A 126 -1.90 7.24 10.38
N ILE A 127 -1.32 6.34 11.17
CA ILE A 127 -1.90 5.06 11.62
C ILE A 127 -1.87 4.91 13.16
N GLU A 128 -1.82 6.01 13.90
CA GLU A 128 -1.66 6.03 15.36
C GLU A 128 -2.82 5.34 16.09
N GLY A 129 -4.02 5.36 15.52
CA GLY A 129 -5.22 4.71 16.06
C GLY A 129 -5.28 3.19 15.84
N ALA A 130 -4.33 2.59 15.12
CA ALA A 130 -4.32 1.15 14.85
C ALA A 130 -3.73 0.35 16.02
N GLY A 131 -4.27 -0.84 16.26
CA GLY A 131 -3.60 -1.89 17.03
C GLY A 131 -2.42 -2.49 16.26
N PHE A 132 -1.41 -3.00 16.97
CA PHE A 132 -0.21 -3.58 16.34
C PHE A 132 0.15 -4.95 16.93
N ILE A 133 0.50 -5.88 16.05
CA ILE A 133 1.16 -7.15 16.35
C ILE A 133 2.50 -7.16 15.59
N TRP A 134 3.60 -7.06 16.34
CA TRP A 134 4.93 -7.09 15.76
C TRP A 134 5.43 -8.53 15.63
N LEU A 135 5.73 -8.94 14.40
CA LEU A 135 6.25 -10.27 14.08
C LEU A 135 7.75 -10.33 14.40
N SER A 136 8.10 -10.98 15.51
CA SER A 136 9.48 -11.11 15.97
C SER A 136 9.75 -12.50 16.55
N LYS A 137 10.93 -13.07 16.24
CA LYS A 137 11.41 -14.32 16.85
C LYS A 137 11.94 -14.13 18.26
N SER A 138 12.26 -12.90 18.66
CA SER A 138 12.75 -12.59 20.00
C SER A 138 11.58 -12.34 20.96
N ALA A 139 10.49 -13.10 20.81
CA ALA A 139 9.24 -12.97 21.56
C ALA A 139 9.42 -13.38 23.05
N GLY A 140 10.27 -12.65 23.75
CA GLY A 140 10.44 -12.67 25.19
C GLY A 140 10.05 -11.31 25.75
N GLY A 141 8.75 -10.99 25.71
CA GLY A 141 8.18 -9.85 26.43
C GLY A 141 7.36 -8.88 25.58
N THR A 142 6.43 -8.21 26.25
CA THR A 142 5.80 -6.98 25.78
C THR A 142 6.89 -5.92 25.56
N ALA A 143 7.30 -5.73 24.31
CA ALA A 143 8.14 -4.60 23.95
C ALA A 143 7.27 -3.33 24.07
N LYS A 144 7.46 -2.52 25.12
CA LYS A 144 6.89 -1.16 25.24
C LYS A 144 5.40 -1.03 24.84
N GLY A 145 4.52 -1.90 25.35
CA GLY A 145 3.07 -1.76 25.17
C GLY A 145 2.50 -2.19 23.80
N MET A 146 3.25 -2.93 22.98
CA MET A 146 2.71 -3.56 21.76
C MET A 146 2.71 -5.08 21.87
N ALA A 147 1.75 -5.73 21.19
CA ALA A 147 1.71 -7.19 21.12
C ALA A 147 2.85 -7.69 20.23
N VAL A 148 3.49 -8.78 20.65
CA VAL A 148 4.56 -9.44 19.89
C VAL A 148 4.10 -10.87 19.63
N ALA A 149 4.19 -11.32 18.39
CA ALA A 149 3.86 -12.68 18.01
C ALA A 149 5.03 -13.30 17.25
N GLU A 150 5.32 -14.57 17.53
CA GLU A 150 6.20 -15.31 16.66
C GLU A 150 5.52 -15.54 15.29
N PRO A 151 6.24 -15.47 14.17
CA PRO A 151 5.69 -15.76 12.84
C PRO A 151 5.14 -17.19 12.71
N SER A 152 5.59 -18.10 13.58
CA SER A 152 5.12 -19.49 13.70
C SER A 152 3.79 -19.63 14.44
N ALA A 153 3.37 -18.61 15.19
CA ALA A 153 2.14 -18.61 15.99
C ALA A 153 0.89 -18.36 15.12
N LEU A 154 0.73 -19.14 14.03
CA LEU A 154 -0.35 -18.95 13.06
C LEU A 154 -1.75 -19.04 13.69
N VAL A 155 -1.93 -19.87 14.71
CA VAL A 155 -3.20 -20.00 15.42
C VAL A 155 -3.53 -18.72 16.17
N ASP A 156 -2.57 -18.16 16.90
CA ASP A 156 -2.77 -16.95 17.69
C ASP A 156 -3.00 -15.72 16.80
N ILE A 157 -2.21 -15.61 15.71
CA ILE A 157 -2.38 -14.54 14.72
C ILE A 157 -3.77 -14.65 14.06
N ALA A 158 -4.21 -15.84 13.66
CA ALA A 158 -5.52 -16.03 13.03
C ALA A 158 -6.67 -15.68 14.00
N THR A 159 -6.54 -16.06 15.27
CA THR A 159 -7.50 -15.72 16.33
C THR A 159 -7.55 -14.21 16.53
N ALA A 160 -6.41 -13.54 16.65
CA ALA A 160 -6.35 -12.08 16.81
C ALA A 160 -7.01 -11.34 15.64
N ILE A 161 -6.77 -11.77 14.39
CA ILE A 161 -7.45 -11.20 13.21
C ILE A 161 -8.96 -11.45 13.28
N SER A 162 -9.36 -12.67 13.63
CA SER A 162 -10.77 -13.08 13.66
C SER A 162 -11.54 -12.29 14.72
N ASP A 163 -11.00 -12.19 15.92
CA ASP A 163 -11.60 -11.49 17.05
C ASP A 163 -11.72 -10.00 16.71
N PHE A 164 -10.65 -9.39 16.20
CA PHE A 164 -10.64 -8.00 15.77
C PHE A 164 -11.69 -7.72 14.68
N ALA A 165 -11.79 -8.59 13.67
CA ALA A 165 -12.79 -8.44 12.61
C ALA A 165 -14.23 -8.55 13.16
N SER A 166 -14.47 -9.48 14.09
CA SER A 166 -15.80 -9.72 14.68
C SER A 166 -16.24 -8.66 15.70
N ASP A 167 -15.30 -7.92 16.27
CA ASP A 167 -15.55 -6.90 17.28
C ASP A 167 -16.11 -5.59 16.68
N GLY A 168 -17.31 -5.64 16.08
CA GLY A 168 -17.98 -4.45 15.53
C GLY A 168 -17.75 -4.23 14.02
N GLY A 169 -17.12 -5.19 13.33
CA GLY A 169 -16.96 -5.15 11.87
C GLY A 169 -16.14 -3.94 11.40
N ASN A 170 -16.26 -3.62 10.11
CA ASN A 170 -15.53 -2.51 9.47
C ASN A 170 -14.03 -2.46 9.84
N ALA A 171 -13.41 -3.63 9.99
CA ALA A 171 -12.00 -3.73 10.30
C ALA A 171 -11.19 -3.57 9.01
N ALA A 172 -10.09 -2.84 9.09
CA ALA A 172 -9.00 -2.91 8.15
C ALA A 172 -7.85 -3.64 8.84
N VAL A 173 -7.39 -4.74 8.24
CA VAL A 173 -6.27 -5.52 8.74
C VAL A 173 -5.16 -5.49 7.69
N VAL A 174 -3.93 -5.20 8.10
CA VAL A 174 -2.74 -5.36 7.25
C VAL A 174 -1.93 -6.55 7.71
N LEU A 175 -1.49 -7.36 6.76
CA LEU A 175 -0.49 -8.39 6.93
C LEU A 175 0.72 -8.09 6.03
N GLU A 176 1.79 -7.58 6.63
CA GLU A 176 3.11 -7.46 6.02
C GLU A 176 4.05 -8.54 6.59
N GLY A 177 4.86 -9.15 5.72
CA GLY A 177 5.79 -10.22 6.11
C GLY A 177 5.28 -11.63 5.77
N LEU A 178 4.38 -11.76 4.78
CA LEU A 178 3.86 -13.05 4.33
C LEU A 178 4.98 -14.01 3.91
N GLU A 179 5.98 -13.53 3.16
CA GLU A 179 7.12 -14.32 2.71
C GLU A 179 7.92 -14.86 3.89
N TYR A 180 8.03 -14.06 4.94
CA TYR A 180 8.69 -14.49 6.17
C TYR A 180 7.88 -15.58 6.86
N MET A 181 6.57 -15.41 7.02
CA MET A 181 5.70 -16.44 7.60
C MET A 181 5.74 -17.74 6.78
N ILE A 182 5.77 -17.65 5.44
CA ILE A 182 5.94 -18.81 4.55
C ILE A 182 7.29 -19.50 4.80
N SER A 183 8.38 -18.74 4.93
CA SER A 183 9.70 -19.30 5.20
C SER A 183 9.78 -20.05 6.54
N GLN A 184 8.96 -19.65 7.53
CA GLN A 184 8.95 -20.27 8.86
C GLN A 184 7.99 -21.46 8.98
N ASN A 185 6.88 -21.46 8.24
CA ASN A 185 5.79 -22.42 8.42
C ASN A 185 5.56 -23.36 7.25
N GLY A 186 6.14 -23.04 6.09
CA GLY A 186 5.82 -23.66 4.81
C GLY A 186 4.52 -23.13 4.19
N PHE A 187 4.47 -23.14 2.86
CA PHE A 187 3.37 -22.57 2.08
C PHE A 187 2.00 -23.19 2.39
N ALA A 188 1.93 -24.51 2.53
CA ALA A 188 0.66 -25.20 2.77
C ALA A 188 -0.01 -24.78 4.09
N SER A 189 0.79 -24.50 5.12
CA SER A 189 0.30 -23.99 6.41
C SER A 189 -0.23 -22.57 6.30
N ILE A 190 0.47 -21.71 5.55
CA ILE A 190 0.03 -20.34 5.28
C ILE A 190 -1.23 -20.30 4.42
N MET A 191 -1.38 -21.19 3.45
CA MET A 191 -2.60 -21.27 2.65
C MET A 191 -3.83 -21.61 3.52
N ARG A 192 -3.72 -22.60 4.43
CA ARG A 192 -4.81 -22.93 5.37
C ARG A 192 -5.10 -21.78 6.33
N PHE A 193 -4.06 -21.09 6.81
CA PHE A 193 -4.20 -19.88 7.62
C PHE A 193 -4.98 -18.80 6.85
N LEU A 194 -4.60 -18.52 5.60
CA LEU A 194 -5.23 -17.51 4.77
C LEU A 194 -6.70 -17.84 4.51
N GLN A 195 -7.02 -19.09 4.18
CA GLN A 195 -8.39 -19.56 3.99
C GLN A 195 -9.27 -19.30 5.22
N LYS A 196 -8.79 -19.69 6.41
CA LYS A 196 -9.51 -19.45 7.67
C LYS A 196 -9.73 -17.96 7.94
N VAL A 197 -8.71 -17.14 7.70
CA VAL A 197 -8.81 -15.69 7.90
C VAL A 197 -9.74 -15.05 6.86
N ASN A 198 -9.69 -15.49 5.61
CA ASN A 198 -10.53 -15.00 4.51
C ASN A 198 -12.01 -15.17 4.80
N GLU A 199 -12.40 -16.37 5.28
CA GLU A 199 -13.77 -16.63 5.75
C GLU A 199 -14.21 -15.61 6.81
N LYS A 200 -13.35 -15.35 7.81
CA LYS A 200 -13.66 -14.42 8.90
C LYS A 200 -13.72 -12.96 8.46
N ILE A 201 -12.83 -12.54 7.57
CA ILE A 201 -12.85 -11.17 7.02
C ILE A 201 -14.11 -10.93 6.19
N THR A 202 -14.49 -11.91 5.36
CA THR A 202 -15.69 -11.84 4.52
C THR A 202 -16.97 -11.84 5.35
N LEU A 203 -17.06 -12.70 6.37
CA LEU A 203 -18.25 -12.78 7.25
C LEU A 203 -18.50 -11.52 8.07
N ASN A 204 -17.46 -10.74 8.37
CA ASN A 204 -17.54 -9.55 9.22
C ASN A 204 -17.39 -8.24 8.43
N ASP A 205 -17.67 -8.27 7.12
CA ASP A 205 -17.65 -7.07 6.28
C ASP A 205 -16.37 -6.24 6.52
N SER A 206 -15.21 -6.87 6.39
CA SER A 206 -13.92 -6.26 6.72
C SER A 206 -12.92 -6.37 5.58
N TYR A 207 -11.78 -5.69 5.71
CA TYR A 207 -10.68 -5.70 4.76
C TYR A 207 -9.48 -6.43 5.35
N LEU A 208 -8.83 -7.25 4.54
CA LEU A 208 -7.48 -7.73 4.80
C LEU A 208 -6.60 -7.39 3.61
N LEU A 209 -5.56 -6.60 3.84
CA LEU A 209 -4.57 -6.23 2.85
C LEU A 209 -3.29 -7.00 3.14
N ILE A 210 -2.80 -7.77 2.16
CA ILE A 210 -1.62 -8.60 2.31
C ILE A 210 -0.56 -8.11 1.34
N SER A 211 0.57 -7.65 1.87
CA SER A 211 1.72 -7.30 1.04
C SER A 211 2.41 -8.56 0.55
N ALA A 212 2.65 -8.66 -0.75
CA ALA A 212 3.42 -9.75 -1.34
C ALA A 212 4.26 -9.30 -2.52
N ASN A 213 5.52 -9.73 -2.51
CA ASN A 213 6.45 -9.58 -3.62
C ASN A 213 6.53 -10.88 -4.43
N PRO A 214 5.86 -11.00 -5.59
CA PRO A 214 5.93 -12.21 -6.41
C PRO A 214 7.35 -12.60 -6.85
N ALA A 215 8.28 -11.65 -6.94
CA ALA A 215 9.68 -11.96 -7.29
C ALA A 215 10.44 -12.67 -6.15
N ALA A 216 9.94 -12.62 -4.92
CA ALA A 216 10.50 -13.30 -3.76
C ALA A 216 9.83 -14.65 -3.46
N MET A 217 8.90 -15.11 -4.31
CA MET A 217 8.10 -16.32 -4.10
C MET A 217 8.22 -17.28 -5.28
N LYS A 218 7.88 -18.55 -5.07
CA LYS A 218 7.70 -19.46 -6.20
C LYS A 218 6.45 -19.05 -6.98
N GLU A 219 6.53 -19.03 -8.30
CA GLU A 219 5.43 -18.60 -9.18
C GLU A 219 4.14 -19.37 -8.91
N GLN A 220 4.22 -20.68 -8.68
CA GLN A 220 3.05 -21.50 -8.35
C GLN A 220 2.42 -21.13 -7.01
N GLU A 221 3.23 -20.85 -5.98
CA GLU A 221 2.77 -20.46 -4.66
C GLU A 221 2.06 -19.09 -4.73
N TYR A 222 2.64 -18.12 -5.43
CA TYR A 222 2.02 -16.82 -5.63
C TYR A 222 0.69 -16.92 -6.39
N ARG A 223 0.63 -17.70 -7.48
CA ARG A 223 -0.62 -17.89 -8.24
C ARG A 223 -1.73 -18.53 -7.41
N LEU A 224 -1.38 -19.41 -6.48
CA LEU A 224 -2.37 -20.01 -5.58
C LEU A 224 -2.89 -18.97 -4.57
N LEU A 225 -2.04 -18.10 -4.04
CA LEU A 225 -2.47 -16.98 -3.17
C LEU A 225 -3.38 -16.01 -3.92
N ALA A 226 -2.98 -15.59 -5.12
CA ALA A 226 -3.75 -14.66 -5.94
C ALA A 226 -5.15 -15.20 -6.30
N LYS A 227 -5.30 -16.53 -6.43
CA LYS A 227 -6.59 -17.18 -6.66
C LYS A 227 -7.48 -17.30 -5.42
N GLU A 228 -6.88 -17.31 -4.22
CA GLU A 228 -7.60 -17.43 -2.95
C GLU A 228 -8.24 -16.10 -2.52
N VAL A 229 -7.62 -14.98 -2.87
CA VAL A 229 -8.07 -13.64 -2.48
C VAL A 229 -9.13 -13.06 -3.41
N ALA A 230 -9.81 -11.99 -2.98
CA ALA A 230 -10.85 -11.33 -3.75
C ALA A 230 -10.32 -10.60 -4.99
N ALA A 231 -9.10 -10.05 -4.91
CA ALA A 231 -8.36 -9.45 -6.02
C ALA A 231 -6.85 -9.34 -5.70
N GLU A 232 -6.03 -9.37 -6.75
CA GLU A 232 -4.65 -8.88 -6.74
C GLU A 232 -4.66 -7.43 -7.23
N ILE A 233 -4.03 -6.52 -6.48
CA ILE A 233 -4.00 -5.08 -6.79
C ILE A 233 -2.60 -4.53 -6.86
#